data_AF-A0A936JG16-F1
#
_entry.id   AF-A0A936JG16-F1
#
_cell.length_a   1.000
_cell.length_b   1.000
_cell.length_c   1.000
_cell.angle_alpha   90.00
_cell.angle_beta   90.00
_cell.angle_gamma   90.00
#
_symmetry.space_group_name_H-M   'P 1'
#
loop_
_entity.id
_entity.type
_entity.pdbx_description
1 polymer ?
#
loop_
_entity_poly.entity_id
_entity_poly.type
_entity_poly.pdbx_seq_one_letter_code
_entity_poly.pdbx_strand_id
1 'polypeptide(L)'
;MGAEQNLKEWKPLGNFFYDLRILTRQHEVLQKNITSEKNRLHAAETAARQVKIELTQIKQLITFLKKQLAIIEVEIHKMIETNPTYKDKFARVCKLHGIATLSAATIIAETGGFELFENYKQVVSYAGYDVVENQSGKTSRQN
;
A
#
# COMPACT_ATOMS: atom_id res chain seq x y z
N MET A 1 14.37 -34.51 22.62
CA MET A 1 15.38 -34.11 21.63
C MET A 1 14.82 -32.90 20.90
N GLY A 2 15.21 -31.70 21.33
CA GLY A 2 14.78 -30.45 20.67
C GLY A 2 15.56 -30.32 19.38
N ALA A 3 14.89 -30.46 18.25
CA ALA A 3 15.47 -30.10 16.97
C ALA A 3 15.55 -28.57 16.92
N GLU A 4 16.72 -28.02 17.23
CA GLU A 4 17.00 -26.60 16.99
C GLU A 4 16.92 -26.37 15.49
N GLN A 5 15.82 -25.77 15.04
CA GLN A 5 15.70 -25.33 13.66
C GLN A 5 16.75 -24.25 13.41
N ASN A 6 17.59 -24.45 12.40
CA ASN A 6 18.54 -23.44 11.93
C ASN A 6 17.77 -22.33 11.18
N LEU A 7 17.14 -21.45 11.95
CA LEU A 7 16.35 -20.33 11.45
C LEU A 7 17.28 -19.21 11.00
N LYS A 8 16.98 -18.59 9.85
CA LYS A 8 17.66 -17.36 9.42
C LYS A 8 17.37 -16.27 10.43
N GLU A 9 18.40 -15.51 10.80
CA GLU A 9 18.23 -14.32 11.65
C GLU A 9 17.27 -13.33 10.98
N TRP A 10 16.30 -12.86 11.76
CA TRP A 10 15.37 -11.85 11.29
C TRP A 10 16.10 -10.53 11.04
N LYS A 11 15.81 -9.88 9.90
CA LYS A 11 16.33 -8.57 9.54
C LYS A 11 15.20 -7.59 9.30
N PRO A 12 15.34 -6.33 9.74
CA PRO A 12 14.38 -5.29 9.41
C PRO A 12 14.42 -4.98 7.92
N LEU A 13 13.36 -4.31 7.45
CA LEU A 13 13.31 -3.76 6.10
C LEU A 13 14.47 -2.80 5.85
N GLY A 14 15.07 -2.88 4.67
CA GLY A 14 16.03 -1.88 4.22
C GLY A 14 15.39 -0.48 4.21
N ASN A 15 16.19 0.55 4.55
CA ASN A 15 15.73 1.94 4.68
C ASN A 15 14.91 2.42 3.46
N PHE A 16 15.34 2.06 2.25
CA PHE A 16 14.61 2.37 1.02
C PHE A 16 13.16 1.85 1.03
N PHE A 17 12.93 0.58 1.39
CA PHE A 17 11.57 0.03 1.42
C PHE A 17 10.74 0.62 2.56
N TYR A 18 11.39 0.91 3.68
CA TYR A 18 10.75 1.54 4.83
C TYR A 18 10.23 2.94 4.48
N ASP A 19 11.07 3.79 3.89
CA ASP A 19 10.72 5.15 3.49
C ASP A 19 9.65 5.14 2.38
N LEU A 20 9.78 4.25 1.40
CA LEU A 20 8.79 4.09 0.32
C LEU A 20 7.42 3.65 0.87
N ARG A 21 7.41 2.80 1.91
CA ARG A 21 6.19 2.35 2.59
C ARG A 21 5.50 3.51 3.32
N ILE A 22 6.28 4.37 3.98
CA ILE A 22 5.72 5.55 4.65
C ILE A 22 5.06 6.48 3.63
N LEU A 23 5.75 6.75 2.50
CA LEU A 23 5.22 7.64 1.46
C LEU A 23 3.95 7.07 0.81
N THR A 24 3.93 5.79 0.47
CA THR A 24 2.76 5.13 -0.14
C THR A 24 1.57 5.06 0.82
N ARG A 25 1.78 4.80 2.11
CA ARG A 25 0.71 4.86 3.12
C ARG A 25 0.20 6.28 3.34
N GLN A 26 1.09 7.28 3.33
CA GLN A 26 0.68 8.67 3.46
C GLN A 26 -0.14 9.12 2.24
N HIS A 27 0.21 8.65 1.03
CA HIS A 27 -0.61 8.86 -0.18
C HIS A 27 -2.03 8.32 0.03
N GLU A 28 -2.17 7.08 0.52
CA GLU A 28 -3.47 6.48 0.82
C GLU A 28 -4.27 7.28 1.85
N VAL A 29 -3.61 7.74 2.94
CA VAL A 29 -4.24 8.56 3.98
C VAL A 29 -4.75 9.88 3.40
N LEU A 30 -3.94 10.59 2.62
CA LEU A 30 -4.37 11.83 1.98
C LEU A 30 -5.53 11.61 1.01
N GLN A 31 -5.51 10.52 0.24
CA GLN A 31 -6.60 10.17 -0.66
C GLN A 31 -7.90 9.91 0.10
N LYS A 32 -7.84 9.17 1.22
CA LYS A 32 -9.00 8.95 2.11
C LYS A 32 -9.54 10.26 2.68
N ASN A 33 -8.65 11.15 3.13
CA ASN A 33 -9.04 12.47 3.65
C ASN A 33 -9.72 13.32 2.57
N ILE A 34 -9.21 13.33 1.33
CA ILE A 34 -9.85 14.02 0.21
C ILE A 34 -11.28 13.50 -0.02
N THR A 35 -11.46 12.17 0.00
CA THR A 35 -12.79 11.56 -0.16
C THR A 35 -13.73 11.93 0.98
N SER A 36 -13.26 11.85 2.22
CA SER A 36 -14.04 12.28 3.40
C SER A 36 -14.50 13.73 3.29
N GLU A 37 -13.59 14.63 2.92
CA GLU A 37 -13.88 16.06 2.77
C GLU A 37 -14.82 16.36 1.60
N LYS A 38 -14.72 15.61 0.49
CA LYS A 38 -15.69 15.70 -0.61
C LYS A 38 -17.08 15.27 -0.17
N ASN A 39 -17.19 14.20 0.63
CA ASN A 39 -18.46 13.74 1.17
C ASN A 39 -19.05 14.80 2.12
N ARG A 40 -18.21 15.41 2.97
CA ARG A 40 -18.61 16.52 3.84
C ARG A 40 -19.11 17.72 3.03
N LEU A 41 -18.42 18.08 1.95
CA LEU A 41 -18.83 19.15 1.06
C LEU A 41 -20.22 18.87 0.45
N HIS A 42 -20.41 17.66 -0.08
CA HIS A 42 -21.67 17.27 -0.69
C HIS A 42 -22.84 17.32 0.31
N ALA A 43 -22.62 16.85 1.55
CA ALA A 43 -23.61 16.94 2.61
C ALA A 43 -23.94 18.39 2.97
N ALA A 44 -22.93 19.25 3.11
CA ALA A 44 -23.11 20.67 3.42
C ALA A 44 -23.83 21.45 2.29
N GLU A 45 -23.57 21.11 1.03
CA GLU A 45 -24.27 21.70 -0.12
C GLU A 45 -25.73 21.26 -0.22
N THR A 46 -26.06 20.06 0.27
CA THR A 46 -27.43 19.51 0.26
C THR A 46 -28.25 19.89 1.50
N ALA A 47 -27.60 20.43 2.54
CA ALA A 47 -28.26 20.80 3.79
C ALA A 47 -29.30 21.90 3.60
N ALA A 48 -30.38 21.83 4.40
CA ALA A 48 -31.49 22.80 4.35
C ALA A 48 -31.06 24.25 4.63
N ARG A 49 -29.99 24.44 5.43
CA ARG A 49 -29.34 25.73 5.64
C ARG A 49 -27.87 25.60 5.26
N GLN A 50 -27.44 26.46 4.34
CA GLN A 50 -26.05 26.52 3.90
C GLN A 50 -25.32 27.69 4.54
N VAL A 51 -24.11 27.41 5.03
CA VAL A 51 -23.21 28.43 5.58
C VAL A 51 -22.06 28.65 4.62
N LYS A 52 -22.02 29.83 3.98
CA LYS A 52 -21.03 30.14 2.91
C LYS A 52 -19.58 30.01 3.37
N ILE A 53 -19.28 30.40 4.62
CA ILE A 53 -17.92 30.33 5.16
C ILE A 53 -17.44 28.88 5.29
N GLU A 54 -18.31 27.99 5.77
CA GLU A 54 -18.02 26.55 5.90
C GLU A 54 -17.72 25.93 4.52
N LEU A 55 -18.59 26.13 3.53
CA LEU A 55 -18.39 25.61 2.17
C LEU A 55 -17.06 26.08 1.57
N THR A 56 -16.70 27.34 1.82
CA THR A 56 -15.43 27.91 1.34
C THR A 56 -14.23 27.24 2.00
N GLN A 57 -14.28 27.04 3.32
CA GLN A 57 -13.22 26.35 4.07
C GLN A 57 -13.05 24.90 3.64
N ILE A 58 -14.14 24.16 3.42
CA ILE A 58 -14.07 22.77 2.92
C ILE A 58 -13.41 22.73 1.54
N LYS A 59 -13.78 23.62 0.62
CA LYS A 59 -13.18 23.69 -0.73
C LYS A 59 -11.69 24.03 -0.68
N GLN A 60 -11.29 24.95 0.20
CA GLN A 60 -9.88 25.29 0.42
C GLN A 60 -9.10 24.08 0.96
N LEU A 61 -9.66 23.36 1.94
CA LEU A 61 -9.05 22.17 2.52
C LEU A 61 -8.85 21.06 1.48
N ILE A 62 -9.87 20.75 0.68
CA ILE A 62 -9.75 19.79 -0.43
C ILE A 62 -8.63 20.18 -1.38
N THR A 63 -8.54 21.46 -1.73
CA THR A 63 -7.50 21.98 -2.63
C THR A 63 -6.11 21.83 -2.02
N PHE A 64 -5.95 22.11 -0.73
CA PHE A 64 -4.70 21.90 -0.01
C PHE A 64 -4.31 20.42 0.02
N LEU A 65 -5.23 19.52 0.38
CA LEU A 65 -4.96 18.08 0.42
C LEU A 65 -4.55 17.52 -0.93
N LYS A 66 -5.18 17.97 -2.03
CA LYS A 66 -4.77 17.59 -3.40
C LYS A 66 -3.34 18.02 -3.73
N LYS A 67 -2.92 19.22 -3.30
CA LYS A 67 -1.53 19.68 -3.47
C LYS A 67 -0.57 18.80 -2.70
N GLN A 68 -0.89 18.47 -1.44
CA GLN A 68 -0.07 17.57 -0.63
C GLN A 68 0.04 16.18 -1.27
N LEU A 69 -1.04 15.65 -1.83
CA LEU A 69 -1.03 14.37 -2.54
C LEU A 69 -0.07 14.39 -3.73
N ALA A 70 -0.13 15.44 -4.56
CA ALA A 70 0.77 15.60 -5.71
C ALA A 70 2.25 15.71 -5.31
N ILE A 71 2.54 16.39 -4.19
CA ILE A 71 3.92 16.47 -3.65
C ILE A 71 4.43 15.06 -3.31
N ILE A 72 3.60 14.23 -2.68
CA ILE A 72 3.98 12.85 -2.34
C ILE A 72 4.18 11.99 -3.57
N GLU A 73 3.33 12.13 -4.59
CA GLU A 73 3.51 11.40 -5.86
C GLU A 73 4.85 11.74 -6.52
N VAL A 74 5.22 13.03 -6.54
CA VAL A 74 6.52 13.47 -7.04
C VAL A 74 7.67 12.90 -6.21
N GLU A 75 7.56 12.88 -4.89
CA GLU A 75 8.61 12.36 -4.02
C GLU A 75 8.79 10.83 -4.19
N ILE A 76 7.70 10.08 -4.33
CA ILE A 76 7.74 8.64 -4.65
C ILE A 76 8.48 8.41 -5.96
N HIS A 77 8.13 9.16 -7.01
CA HIS A 77 8.79 9.05 -8.31
C HIS A 77 10.28 9.39 -8.22
N LYS A 78 10.63 10.49 -7.56
CA LYS A 78 12.01 10.93 -7.37
C LYS A 78 12.83 9.89 -6.62
N MET A 79 12.29 9.31 -5.55
CA MET A 79 12.94 8.28 -4.75
C MET A 79 13.27 7.03 -5.58
N ILE A 80 12.37 6.61 -6.48
CA ILE A 80 12.59 5.49 -7.39
C ILE A 80 13.64 5.83 -8.45
N GLU A 81 13.55 7.02 -9.06
CA GLU A 81 14.44 7.46 -10.15
C GLU A 81 15.89 7.72 -9.69
N THR A 82 16.07 8.16 -8.45
CA THR A 82 17.40 8.49 -7.89
C THR A 82 18.26 7.24 -7.67
N ASN A 83 17.64 6.06 -7.52
CA ASN A 83 18.37 4.82 -7.27
C ASN A 83 18.41 3.93 -8.53
N PRO A 84 19.55 3.80 -9.22
CA PRO A 84 19.65 3.09 -10.49
C PRO A 84 19.18 1.63 -10.40
N THR A 85 19.51 0.96 -9.29
CA THR A 85 19.16 -0.44 -9.05
C THR A 85 17.65 -0.63 -8.96
N TYR A 86 16.93 0.31 -8.34
CA TYR A 86 15.47 0.21 -8.22
C TYR A 86 14.76 0.74 -9.46
N LYS A 87 15.28 1.78 -10.10
CA LYS A 87 14.74 2.31 -11.36
C LYS A 87 14.53 1.21 -12.41
N ASP A 88 15.55 0.40 -12.67
CA ASP A 88 15.45 -0.68 -13.66
C ASP A 88 14.44 -1.76 -13.26
N LYS A 89 14.36 -2.08 -11.97
CA LYS A 89 13.40 -3.05 -11.44
C LYS A 89 11.97 -2.53 -11.60
N PHE A 90 11.71 -1.29 -11.23
CA PHE A 90 10.41 -0.64 -11.38
C PHE A 90 10.01 -0.50 -12.85
N ALA A 91 10.93 -0.10 -13.73
CA ALA A 91 10.67 0.00 -15.17
C ALA A 91 10.24 -1.35 -15.78
N ARG A 92 10.84 -2.47 -15.34
CA ARG A 92 10.43 -3.81 -15.77
C ARG A 92 9.03 -4.18 -15.30
N VAL A 93 8.68 -3.85 -14.05
CA VAL A 93 7.35 -4.14 -13.49
C VAL A 93 6.28 -3.27 -14.16
N CYS A 94 6.51 -1.97 -14.32
CA CYS A 94 5.56 -1.05 -14.95
C CYS A 94 5.37 -1.28 -16.46
N LYS A 95 6.22 -2.11 -17.10
CA LYS A 95 6.00 -2.56 -18.48
C LYS A 95 4.81 -3.51 -18.60
N LEU A 96 4.41 -4.16 -17.50
CA LEU A 96 3.22 -5.00 -17.46
C LEU A 96 1.98 -4.12 -17.67
N HIS A 97 1.12 -4.53 -18.59
CA HIS A 97 -0.13 -3.82 -18.85
C HIS A 97 -0.99 -3.79 -17.58
N GLY A 98 -1.44 -2.59 -17.19
CA GLY A 98 -2.32 -2.40 -16.04
C GLY A 98 -1.62 -2.16 -14.70
N ILE A 99 -0.28 -2.16 -14.64
CA ILE A 99 0.45 -1.84 -13.40
C ILE A 99 1.10 -0.46 -13.53
N ALA A 100 0.60 0.51 -12.75
CA ALA A 100 1.20 1.83 -12.63
C ALA A 100 2.28 1.87 -11.54
N THR A 101 3.14 2.88 -11.59
CA THR A 101 4.25 3.06 -10.63
C THR A 101 3.79 3.07 -9.18
N LEU A 102 2.67 3.72 -8.86
CA LEU A 102 2.12 3.74 -7.50
C LEU A 102 1.76 2.33 -7.03
N SER A 103 1.03 1.56 -7.84
CA SER A 103 0.65 0.18 -7.50
C SER A 103 1.86 -0.71 -7.30
N ALA A 104 2.86 -0.61 -8.19
CA ALA A 104 4.12 -1.32 -8.05
C ALA A 104 4.85 -0.91 -6.75
N ALA A 105 4.89 0.39 -6.45
CA ALA A 105 5.56 0.93 -5.28
C ALA A 105 4.92 0.44 -3.98
N THR A 106 3.59 0.44 -3.91
CA THR A 106 2.85 -0.08 -2.75
C THR A 106 3.17 -1.56 -2.51
N ILE A 107 3.08 -2.40 -3.55
CA ILE A 107 3.34 -3.85 -3.40
C ILE A 107 4.79 -4.11 -2.98
N ILE A 108 5.74 -3.46 -3.66
CA ILE A 108 7.18 -3.63 -3.38
C ILE A 108 7.52 -3.12 -1.98
N ALA A 109 6.95 -1.99 -1.55
CA ALA A 109 7.19 -1.43 -0.24
C ALA A 109 6.62 -2.30 0.88
N GLU A 110 5.40 -2.84 0.74
CA GLU A 110 4.77 -3.70 1.75
C GLU A 110 5.45 -5.08 1.85
N THR A 111 5.98 -5.59 0.74
CA THR A 111 6.69 -6.88 0.69
C THR A 111 8.19 -6.78 0.96
N GLY A 112 8.74 -5.57 1.11
CA GLY A 112 10.18 -5.36 1.28
C GLY A 112 10.99 -5.83 0.08
N GLY A 113 10.50 -5.61 -1.13
CA GLY A 113 11.15 -6.08 -2.36
C GLY A 113 11.18 -7.60 -2.50
N PHE A 114 10.27 -8.29 -1.81
CA PHE A 114 10.17 -9.74 -1.72
C PHE A 114 11.34 -10.46 -1.02
N GLU A 115 12.17 -9.73 -0.26
CA GLU A 115 13.36 -10.30 0.38
C GLU A 115 13.06 -11.44 1.37
N LEU A 116 11.86 -11.42 1.97
CA LEU A 116 11.40 -12.46 2.90
C LEU A 116 10.76 -13.68 2.22
N PHE A 117 10.60 -13.65 0.89
CA PHE A 117 9.95 -14.72 0.13
C PHE A 117 10.99 -15.47 -0.72
N GLU A 118 11.02 -16.79 -0.58
CA GLU A 118 11.89 -17.68 -1.35
C GLU A 118 11.25 -18.07 -2.68
N ASN A 119 9.92 -18.04 -2.78
CA ASN A 119 9.19 -18.35 -4.00
C ASN A 119 7.83 -17.64 -4.07
N TYR A 120 7.25 -17.60 -5.27
CA TYR A 120 5.96 -16.94 -5.51
C TYR A 120 4.79 -17.58 -4.74
N LYS A 121 4.85 -18.89 -4.43
CA LYS A 121 3.77 -19.58 -3.68
C LYS A 121 3.64 -19.02 -2.27
N GLN A 122 4.76 -18.68 -1.62
CA GLN A 122 4.74 -18.01 -0.32
C GLN A 122 4.09 -16.62 -0.42
N VAL A 123 4.28 -15.90 -1.53
CA VAL A 123 3.61 -14.60 -1.77
C VAL A 123 2.10 -14.80 -1.94
N VAL A 124 1.68 -15.82 -2.70
CA VAL A 124 0.25 -16.16 -2.91
C VAL A 124 -0.41 -16.54 -1.58
N SER A 125 0.26 -17.37 -0.78
CA SER A 125 -0.19 -17.76 0.56
C SER A 125 -0.26 -16.56 1.51
N TYR A 126 0.76 -15.70 1.52
CA TYR A 126 0.76 -14.46 2.30
C TYR A 126 -0.37 -13.51 1.93
N ALA A 127 -0.69 -13.41 0.65
CA ALA A 127 -1.81 -12.61 0.17
C ALA A 127 -3.19 -13.24 0.46
N GLY A 128 -3.23 -14.43 1.06
CA GLY A 128 -4.47 -15.13 1.41
C GLY A 128 -5.17 -15.79 0.22
N TYR A 129 -4.51 -15.93 -0.92
CA TYR A 129 -5.07 -16.56 -2.12
C TYR A 129 -4.86 -18.08 -2.16
N ASP A 130 -3.95 -18.62 -1.33
CA ASP A 130 -3.75 -20.07 -1.16
C ASP A 130 -4.54 -20.56 0.06
N VAL A 131 -5.83 -20.81 -0.12
CA VAL A 131 -6.71 -21.35 0.94
C VAL A 131 -6.43 -22.85 1.08
N VAL A 132 -5.65 -23.21 2.09
CA VAL A 132 -5.47 -24.61 2.48
C VAL A 132 -6.50 -24.98 3.53
N GLU A 133 -7.43 -25.87 3.19
CA GLU A 133 -8.40 -26.40 4.14
C GLU A 133 -7.69 -27.30 5.16
N ASN A 134 -7.49 -26.78 6.37
CA ASN A 134 -6.87 -27.53 7.47
C ASN A 134 -7.93 -27.88 8.51
N GLN A 135 -8.61 -29.02 8.30
CA GLN A 135 -9.56 -29.58 9.26
C GLN A 135 -8.78 -30.25 10.39
N SER A 136 -8.93 -29.75 11.63
CA SER A 136 -8.35 -30.36 12.83
C SER A 136 -8.98 -31.73 13.17
N GLY A 137 -10.14 -32.04 12.60
CA GLY A 137 -10.84 -33.31 12.76
C GLY A 137 -10.60 -34.26 11.60
N LYS A 138 -9.60 -35.15 11.70
CA LYS A 138 -9.60 -36.38 10.90
C LYS A 138 -10.67 -37.32 11.48
N THR A 139 -11.92 -37.18 11.04
CA THR A 139 -12.94 -38.18 11.36
C THR A 139 -12.71 -39.40 10.48
N SER A 140 -11.91 -40.35 10.98
CA SER A 140 -11.92 -41.72 10.44
C SER A 140 -13.21 -42.40 10.91
N ARG A 141 -14.28 -42.28 10.13
CA ARG A 141 -15.35 -43.28 10.18
C ARG A 141 -14.93 -44.42 9.26
N GLN A 142 -14.26 -45.41 9.84
CA GLN A 142 -14.25 -46.76 9.30
C GLN A 142 -15.67 -47.32 9.48
N ASN A 143 -16.31 -47.66 8.36
CA ASN A 143 -17.38 -48.67 8.29
C ASN A 143 -16.88 -49.77 7.38
#